data_AF-Q967H2-F1
#
_entry.id   AF-Q967H2-F1
#
_cell.length_a   1.000
_cell.length_b   1.000
_cell.length_c   1.000
_cell.angle_alpha   90.00
_cell.angle_beta   90.00
_cell.angle_gamma   90.00
#
_symmetry.space_group_name_H-M   'P 1'
#
loop_
_entity.id
_entity.type
_entity.pdbx_description
1 polymer ?
#
loop_
_entity_poly.entity_id
_entity_poly.type
_entity_poly.pdbx_seq_one_letter_code
_entity_poly.pdbx_strand_id
1 'polypeptide(L)'
;MNLQTDDNDEYNSLKGNDCKTSVCRICYGSSEEEELKTPCKCLGSVKHIHQSCLMNWLRTGNNHCEICNTPYRFHRTTLPYNQRISPNKTSWHLA
;
A
#
# COMPACT_ATOMS: atom_id res chain seq x y z
N MET A 1 -47.42 6.99 28.39
CA MET A 1 -47.43 5.57 27.98
C MET A 1 -46.09 5.30 27.34
N ASN A 2 -45.43 4.26 27.82
CA ASN A 2 -44.06 3.87 27.49
C ASN A 2 -43.89 3.65 26.00
N LEU A 3 -42.78 4.13 25.43
CA LEU A 3 -42.19 3.51 24.25
C LEU A 3 -41.04 2.63 24.75
N GLN A 4 -41.38 1.38 25.01
CA GLN A 4 -40.43 0.27 25.02
C GLN A 4 -40.35 -0.24 23.58
N THR A 5 -39.15 -0.22 23.01
CA THR A 5 -38.73 -1.20 22.00
C THR A 5 -37.31 -1.60 22.35
N ASP A 6 -37.21 -2.76 22.99
CA ASP A 6 -36.00 -3.57 23.08
C ASP A 6 -35.75 -4.18 21.68
N ASP A 7 -34.82 -3.59 20.91
CA ASP A 7 -34.29 -4.17 19.68
C ASP A 7 -32.75 -4.11 19.73
N ASN A 8 -32.19 -4.93 20.63
CA ASN A 8 -30.80 -5.35 20.56
C ASN A 8 -30.66 -6.33 19.40
N ASP A 9 -30.19 -5.87 18.22
CA ASP A 9 -29.48 -6.71 17.24
C ASP A 9 -28.73 -5.95 16.11
N GLU A 10 -28.82 -4.62 15.99
CA GLU A 10 -28.14 -3.90 14.88
C GLU A 10 -26.74 -3.35 15.21
N TYR A 11 -25.96 -4.03 16.08
CA TYR A 11 -24.56 -3.65 16.37
C TYR A 11 -23.51 -4.61 15.78
N ASN A 12 -23.91 -5.69 15.10
CA ASN A 12 -22.98 -6.69 14.56
C ASN A 12 -22.92 -6.76 13.02
N SER A 13 -23.39 -5.75 12.29
CA SER A 13 -23.40 -5.78 10.81
C SER A 13 -22.18 -5.16 10.10
N LEU A 14 -21.10 -4.79 10.80
CA LEU A 14 -19.85 -4.36 10.15
C LEU A 14 -18.95 -5.54 9.70
N LYS A 15 -19.46 -6.77 9.70
CA LYS A 15 -18.87 -7.92 9.01
C LYS A 15 -19.36 -7.97 7.56
N GLY A 16 -19.27 -6.84 6.85
CA GLY A 16 -19.33 -6.84 5.40
C GLY A 16 -18.06 -7.48 4.87
N ASN A 17 -18.20 -8.56 4.10
CA ASN A 17 -17.17 -9.07 3.22
C ASN A 17 -16.70 -7.92 2.35
N ASP A 18 -15.62 -7.34 2.81
CA ASP A 18 -15.15 -6.14 2.23
C ASP A 18 -14.23 -6.54 1.09
N CYS A 19 -14.82 -6.48 -0.08
CA CYS A 19 -14.09 -6.23 -1.31
C CYS A 19 -13.54 -4.78 -1.25
N LYS A 20 -12.74 -4.40 -0.23
CA LYS A 20 -11.99 -3.13 -0.20
C LYS A 20 -11.01 -3.27 -1.33
N THR A 21 -11.30 -2.59 -2.43
CA THR A 21 -10.25 -2.07 -3.30
C THR A 21 -9.32 -1.26 -2.40
N SER A 22 -8.26 -1.89 -1.91
CA SER A 22 -7.21 -1.18 -1.19
C SER A 22 -6.61 -0.19 -2.19
N VAL A 23 -6.40 1.04 -1.76
CA VAL A 23 -5.86 2.11 -2.58
C VAL A 23 -4.58 2.63 -1.96
N CYS A 24 -3.66 3.10 -2.79
CA CYS A 24 -2.43 3.74 -2.30
C CYS A 24 -2.77 5.06 -1.61
N ARG A 25 -2.29 5.28 -0.38
CA ARG A 25 -2.52 6.53 0.34
C ARG A 25 -1.75 7.75 -0.20
N ILE A 26 -0.88 7.55 -1.19
CA ILE A 26 -0.05 8.61 -1.81
C ILE A 26 -0.65 9.05 -3.14
N CYS A 27 -0.92 8.12 -4.06
CA CYS A 27 -1.44 8.43 -5.38
C CYS A 27 -2.94 8.16 -5.57
N TYR A 28 -3.60 7.53 -4.58
CA TYR A 28 -5.01 7.11 -4.63
C TYR A 28 -5.34 6.07 -5.72
N GLY A 29 -4.33 5.46 -6.36
CA GLY A 29 -4.50 4.38 -7.33
C GLY A 29 -4.84 3.02 -6.71
N SER A 30 -5.44 2.12 -7.50
CA SER A 30 -5.83 0.77 -7.09
C SER A 30 -4.62 -0.19 -7.05
N SER A 31 -4.82 -1.39 -6.52
CA SER A 31 -3.82 -2.47 -6.55
C SER A 31 -3.67 -3.15 -7.92
N GLU A 32 -4.41 -2.72 -8.94
CA GLU A 32 -4.36 -3.32 -10.28
C GLU A 32 -3.11 -2.90 -11.06
N GLU A 33 -2.62 -1.68 -10.82
CA GLU A 33 -1.42 -1.12 -11.45
C GLU A 33 -0.13 -1.70 -10.84
N GLU A 34 -0.10 -1.80 -9.51
CA GLU A 34 1.04 -2.27 -8.73
C GLU A 34 0.55 -2.82 -7.39
N GLU A 35 1.26 -3.83 -6.87
CA GLU A 35 0.95 -4.42 -5.57
C GLU A 35 1.08 -3.39 -4.43
N LEU A 36 0.06 -3.33 -3.58
CA LEU A 36 0.06 -2.47 -2.39
C LEU A 36 0.78 -3.14 -1.23
N LYS A 37 1.75 -2.43 -0.66
CA LYS A 37 2.52 -2.86 0.51
C LYS A 37 2.03 -2.17 1.78
N THR A 38 2.32 -2.79 2.93
CA THR A 38 2.04 -2.25 4.26
C THR A 38 3.34 -1.92 5.00
N PRO A 39 4.00 -0.80 4.68
CA PRO A 39 5.34 -0.51 5.19
C PRO A 39 5.36 0.00 6.63
N CYS A 40 4.19 0.26 7.23
CA CYS A 40 4.07 0.78 8.59
C CYS A 40 2.98 0.01 9.36
N LYS A 41 2.82 0.35 10.66
CA LYS A 41 1.86 -0.31 11.57
C LYS A 41 0.45 0.30 11.54
N CYS A 42 0.17 1.22 10.61
CA CYS A 42 -1.15 1.82 10.51
C CYS A 42 -2.23 0.77 10.24
N LEU A 43 -3.46 1.07 10.64
CA LEU A 43 -4.63 0.21 10.45
C LEU A 43 -5.51 0.73 9.32
N GLY A 44 -6.43 -0.09 8.83
CA GLY A 44 -7.38 0.33 7.78
C GLY A 44 -6.73 0.56 6.40
N SER A 45 -7.29 1.48 5.62
CA SER A 45 -6.85 1.79 4.25
C SER A 45 -5.52 2.53 4.19
N VAL A 46 -5.20 3.33 5.22
CA VAL A 46 -4.04 4.24 5.21
C VAL A 46 -2.68 3.53 5.28
N LYS A 47 -2.67 2.23 5.58
CA LYS A 47 -1.46 1.41 5.60
C LYS A 47 -0.98 1.02 4.21
N HIS A 48 -1.82 1.10 3.18
CA HIS A 48 -1.53 0.60 1.84
C HIS A 48 -0.83 1.66 1.00
N ILE A 49 0.35 1.31 0.46
CA ILE A 49 1.16 2.18 -0.39
C ILE A 49 1.76 1.35 -1.51
N HIS A 50 1.75 1.85 -2.76
CA HIS A 50 2.49 1.22 -3.85
C HIS A 50 3.99 1.19 -3.57
N GLN A 51 4.67 0.16 -4.07
CA GLN A 51 6.12 0.02 -3.91
C GLN A 51 6.87 1.21 -4.56
N SER A 52 6.45 1.67 -5.74
CA SER A 52 6.99 2.87 -6.40
C SER A 52 6.76 4.15 -5.59
N CYS A 53 5.54 4.37 -5.09
CA CYS A 53 5.18 5.53 -4.27
C CYS A 53 5.99 5.57 -2.97
N LEU A 54 6.15 4.43 -2.31
CA LEU A 54 6.97 4.31 -1.11
C LEU A 54 8.44 4.61 -1.40
N MET A 55 9.00 4.12 -2.51
CA MET A 55 10.37 4.43 -2.90
C MET A 55 10.58 5.92 -3.17
N ASN A 56 9.63 6.57 -3.85
CA ASN A 56 9.69 8.01 -4.09
C ASN A 56 9.62 8.79 -2.76
N TRP A 57 8.77 8.35 -1.83
CA TRP A 57 8.69 8.91 -0.49
C TRP A 57 10.00 8.77 0.29
N LEU A 58 10.64 7.60 0.26
CA LEU A 58 11.92 7.39 0.93
C LEU A 58 13.06 8.25 0.35
N ARG A 59 12.97 8.65 -0.93
CA ARG A 59 13.95 9.56 -1.57
C ARG A 59 13.89 10.98 -1.02
N THR A 60 12.77 11.40 -0.42
CA THR A 60 12.67 12.73 0.21
C THR A 60 13.34 12.78 1.59
N GLY A 61 13.89 11.66 2.08
CA GLY A 61 14.49 11.55 3.42
C GLY A 61 13.52 11.11 4.51
N ASN A 62 12.24 10.94 4.19
CA ASN A 62 11.21 10.53 5.15
C ASN A 62 11.19 9.01 5.33
N ASN A 63 12.01 8.50 6.26
CA ASN A 63 12.11 7.08 6.59
C ASN A 63 11.10 6.60 7.67
N HIS A 64 10.26 7.50 8.19
CA HIS A 64 9.24 7.18 9.19
C HIS A 64 7.84 7.52 8.66
N CYS A 65 6.85 6.75 9.11
CA CYS A 65 5.45 7.06 8.82
C CYS A 65 5.00 8.30 9.60
N GLU A 66 4.44 9.30 8.92
CA GLU A 66 3.97 10.53 9.55
C GLU A 66 2.76 10.34 10.49
N ILE A 67 2.08 9.18 10.44
CA ILE A 67 0.90 8.90 11.28
C ILE A 67 1.31 8.12 12.53
N CYS A 68 1.97 6.98 12.35
CA CYS A 68 2.31 6.08 13.47
C CYS A 68 3.77 6.18 13.93
N ASN A 69 4.56 7.07 13.33
CA ASN A 69 5.99 7.29 13.58
C ASN A 69 6.87 6.02 13.53
N THR A 70 6.35 4.92 13.00
CA THR A 70 7.11 3.67 12.86
C THR A 70 8.02 3.80 11.63
N PRO A 71 9.30 3.37 11.71
CA PRO A 71 10.17 3.33 10.55
C PRO A 71 9.57 2.44 9.47
N TYR A 72 9.62 2.90 8.22
CA TYR A 72 9.10 2.12 7.12
C TYR A 72 9.89 0.83 6.95
N ARG A 73 9.19 -0.31 6.94
CA ARG A 73 9.77 -1.62 6.64
C ARG A 73 9.86 -1.78 5.14
N PHE A 74 11.08 -1.76 4.63
CA PHE A 74 11.36 -1.91 3.22
C PHE A 74 12.64 -2.71 2.98
N HIS A 75 12.53 -3.81 2.23
CA HIS A 75 13.69 -4.55 1.78
C HIS A 75 14.11 -4.02 0.41
N ARG A 76 15.23 -3.29 0.34
CA ARG A 76 15.89 -3.06 -0.93
C ARG A 76 16.46 -4.40 -1.36
N THR A 77 15.80 -5.08 -2.30
CA THR A 77 16.44 -6.19 -3.01
C THR A 77 17.59 -5.58 -3.80
N THR A 78 18.78 -5.55 -3.20
CA THR A 78 20.01 -5.30 -3.94
C THR A 78 20.18 -6.50 -4.84
N LEU A 79 19.73 -6.40 -6.09
CA LEU A 79 20.08 -7.40 -7.07
C LEU A 79 21.61 -7.49 -7.11
N PRO A 80 22.19 -8.69 -7.01
CA PRO A 80 23.62 -8.85 -7.18
C PRO A 80 23.96 -8.32 -8.59
N TYR A 81 25.12 -7.68 -8.72
CA TYR A 81 25.54 -6.90 -9.89
C TYR A 81 25.26 -7.60 -11.24
N ASN A 82 25.44 -8.92 -11.25
CA ASN A 82 25.24 -9.86 -12.35
C ASN A 82 23.78 -10.10 -12.77
N GLN A 83 22.78 -9.47 -12.13
CA GLN A 83 21.35 -9.64 -12.46
C GLN A 83 20.63 -8.32 -12.76
N ARG A 84 21.35 -7.20 -12.87
CA ARG A 84 20.82 -5.92 -13.35
C ARG A 84 20.71 -5.95 -14.88
N ILE A 85 19.82 -6.78 -15.42
CA ILE A 85 19.44 -6.69 -16.84
C ILE A 85 18.70 -5.36 -17.02
N SER A 86 19.34 -4.38 -17.65
CA SER A 86 18.68 -3.16 -18.10
C SER A 86 17.59 -3.51 -19.12
N PRO A 87 16.33 -3.04 -18.97
CA PRO A 87 15.26 -3.31 -19.94
C PRO A 87 15.40 -2.51 -21.25
N ASN A 88 16.61 -2.03 -21.59
CA ASN A 88 16.80 -1.31 -22.83
C ASN A 88 18.22 -1.48 -23.40
N LYS A 89 18.38 -2.50 -24.24
CA LYS A 89 19.22 -2.39 -25.44
C LYS A 89 18.39 -2.94 -26.60
N THR A 90 17.58 -2.05 -27.14
CA THR A 90 17.00 -2.12 -28.48
C THR A 90 17.96 -2.77 -29.47
N SER A 91 17.45 -3.76 -30.17
CA SER A 91 17.89 -4.22 -31.48
C SER A 91 17.98 -3.02 -32.44
N TRP A 92 19.18 -2.51 -32.66
CA TRP A 92 19.54 -1.70 -33.82
C TRP A 92 20.98 -2.03 -34.15
N HIS A 93 21.17 -2.93 -35.12
CA HIS A 93 22.23 -3.02 -36.12
C HIS A 93 22.20 -4.46 -36.71
N LEU A 94 21.14 -4.75 -37.47
CA LEU A 94 21.28 -5.53 -38.70
C LEU A 94 21.64 -4.51 -39.78
N ALA A 95 22.92 -4.48 -40.14
CA ALA A 95 23.45 -3.92 -41.38
C ALA A 95 24.71 -4.72 -41.73
#